data_AF-A0A8T4KYJ2-F1
#
_entry.id   AF-A0A8T4KYJ2-F1
#
_cell.length_a   1.000
_cell.length_b   1.000
_cell.length_c   1.000
_cell.angle_alpha   90.00
_cell.angle_beta   90.00
_cell.angle_gamma   90.00
#
_symmetry.space_group_name_H-M   'P 1'
#
loop_
_entity.id
_entity.type
_entity.pdbx_description
1 polymer ?
#
loop_
_entity_poly.entity_id
_entity_poly.type
_entity_poly.pdbx_seq_one_letter_code
_entity_poly.pdbx_strand_id
1 'polypeptide(L)'
;MLKTFLEKNVKDLSYRSFIVIALQLLVFLMLLAVIAAPLLGETVFLAVNAVLILIYLKLLVIDLREEVKEGFSRYALFFIVLPTAIQVSWIGQSIISDTITRLAFFSVLIFGLLVFFVLFKLFVVRNYTYGKVLLSDSEMAVVETDYDLLSLSNGGRFIVESKGKQPVGKKVKIKVENRFFTRKPTQII
;
A
#
# COMPACT_ATOMS: atom_id res chain seq x y z
N MET A 1 -16.32 -14.13 2.97
CA MET A 1 -15.57 -15.35 3.37
C MET A 1 -14.16 -15.03 3.85
N LEU A 2 -13.33 -14.32 3.06
CA LEU A 2 -11.96 -13.95 3.48
C LEU A 2 -11.92 -12.98 4.69
N LYS A 3 -12.76 -11.94 4.67
CA LYS A 3 -12.93 -10.98 5.78
C LYS A 3 -13.29 -11.67 7.09
N THR A 4 -14.28 -12.57 7.05
CA THR A 4 -14.76 -13.37 8.18
C THR A 4 -13.69 -14.34 8.72
N PHE A 5 -12.84 -14.89 7.85
CA PHE A 5 -11.73 -15.76 8.28
C PHE A 5 -10.64 -14.98 9.01
N LEU A 6 -10.33 -13.76 8.55
CA LEU A 6 -9.31 -12.91 9.17
C LEU A 6 -9.76 -12.36 10.52
N GLU A 7 -10.99 -11.87 10.62
CA GLU A 7 -11.59 -11.43 11.89
C GLU A 7 -11.56 -12.54 12.95
N LYS A 8 -11.63 -13.81 12.52
CA LYS A 8 -11.60 -14.98 13.41
C LYS A 8 -10.20 -15.41 13.82
N ASN A 9 -9.20 -15.31 12.93
CA ASN A 9 -7.87 -15.91 13.13
C ASN A 9 -6.73 -14.90 13.39
N VAL A 10 -6.92 -13.63 13.06
CA VAL A 10 -5.90 -12.57 13.24
C VAL A 10 -6.56 -11.37 13.92
N LYS A 11 -6.64 -11.43 15.25
CA LYS A 11 -7.36 -10.43 16.08
C LYS A 11 -6.87 -8.99 15.95
N ASP A 12 -5.62 -8.80 15.50
CA ASP A 12 -4.95 -7.49 15.51
C ASP A 12 -4.73 -6.89 14.11
N LEU A 13 -5.12 -7.57 13.03
CA LEU A 13 -4.87 -7.09 11.66
C LEU A 13 -6.16 -6.60 11.00
N SER A 14 -6.24 -5.29 10.72
CA SER A 14 -7.35 -4.72 9.97
C SER A 14 -7.46 -5.36 8.58
N TYR A 15 -8.68 -5.49 8.05
CA TYR A 15 -8.91 -6.04 6.71
C TYR A 15 -8.18 -5.23 5.62
N ARG A 16 -8.09 -3.91 5.79
CA ARG A 16 -7.31 -3.04 4.90
C ARG A 16 -5.82 -3.37 4.94
N SER A 17 -5.24 -3.52 6.14
CA SER A 17 -3.83 -3.90 6.29
C SER A 17 -3.55 -5.25 5.64
N PHE A 18 -4.47 -6.20 5.77
CA PHE A 18 -4.38 -7.48 5.08
C PHE A 18 -4.34 -7.33 3.56
N ILE A 19 -5.27 -6.58 2.96
CA ILE A 19 -5.31 -6.37 1.50
C ILE A 19 -3.99 -5.76 1.01
N VAL A 20 -3.47 -4.75 1.73
CA VAL A 20 -2.19 -4.12 1.40
C VAL A 20 -1.04 -5.12 1.41
N ILE A 21 -0.95 -5.96 2.45
CA ILE A 21 0.09 -7.00 2.54
C ILE A 21 -0.07 -8.01 1.41
N ALA A 22 -1.30 -8.43 1.10
CA ALA A 22 -1.58 -9.36 0.00
C ALA A 22 -1.19 -8.77 -1.36
N LEU A 23 -1.46 -7.48 -1.60
CA LEU A 23 -1.01 -6.77 -2.80
C LEU A 23 0.52 -6.73 -2.87
N GLN A 24 1.21 -6.38 -1.79
CA GLN A 24 2.68 -6.38 -1.74
C GLN A 24 3.27 -7.78 -2.04
N LEU A 25 2.68 -8.82 -1.46
CA LEU A 25 3.08 -10.20 -1.71
C LEU A 25 2.88 -10.59 -3.18
N LEU A 26 1.76 -10.21 -3.79
CA LEU A 26 1.51 -10.46 -5.21
C LEU A 26 2.51 -9.71 -6.10
N VAL A 27 2.88 -8.46 -5.78
CA VAL A 27 3.95 -7.74 -6.50
C VAL A 27 5.26 -8.51 -6.42
N PHE A 28 5.61 -9.01 -5.22
CA PHE A 28 6.80 -9.81 -5.03
C PHE A 28 6.76 -11.13 -5.83
N LEU A 29 5.61 -11.82 -5.86
CA LEU A 29 5.42 -13.01 -6.68
C LEU A 29 5.53 -12.73 -8.19
N MET A 30 5.02 -11.59 -8.66
CA MET A 30 5.20 -11.17 -10.06
C MET A 30 6.67 -10.94 -10.39
N LEU A 31 7.43 -10.29 -9.50
CA LEU A 31 8.87 -10.12 -9.66
C LEU A 31 9.60 -11.46 -9.74
N LEU A 32 9.27 -12.40 -8.84
CA LEU A 32 9.84 -13.76 -8.86
C LEU A 32 9.47 -14.49 -10.16
N ALA A 33 8.24 -14.35 -10.64
CA ALA A 33 7.81 -14.96 -11.90
C ALA A 33 8.64 -14.41 -13.08
N VAL A 34 8.93 -13.11 -13.12
CA VAL A 34 9.80 -12.49 -14.15
C VAL A 34 11.22 -13.06 -14.08
N ILE A 35 11.80 -13.19 -12.89
CA ILE A 35 13.14 -13.76 -12.72
C ILE A 35 13.17 -15.25 -13.12
N ALA A 36 12.13 -16.00 -12.81
CA ALA A 36 12.00 -17.41 -13.13
C ALA A 36 11.53 -17.68 -14.58
N ALA A 37 11.20 -16.65 -15.36
CA ALA A 37 10.68 -16.78 -16.72
C ALA A 37 11.56 -17.67 -17.63
N PRO A 38 12.92 -17.58 -17.60
CA PRO A 38 13.78 -18.44 -18.42
C PRO A 38 13.66 -19.94 -18.08
N LEU A 39 13.23 -20.28 -16.86
CA LEU A 39 13.10 -21.66 -16.37
C LEU A 39 11.70 -22.24 -16.64
N LEU A 40 10.66 -21.41 -16.58
CA LEU A 40 9.26 -21.84 -16.70
C LEU A 40 8.83 -22.06 -18.15
N GLY A 41 9.51 -21.43 -19.10
CA GLY A 41 9.05 -21.32 -20.49
C GLY A 41 7.96 -20.26 -20.64
N GLU A 42 7.89 -19.65 -21.83
CA GLU A 42 7.08 -18.46 -22.08
C GLU A 42 5.58 -18.69 -21.85
N THR A 43 5.03 -19.81 -22.33
CA THR A 43 3.61 -20.13 -22.18
C THR A 43 3.19 -20.24 -20.72
N VAL A 44 3.98 -20.94 -19.91
CA VAL A 44 3.69 -21.14 -18.47
C VAL A 44 3.86 -19.81 -17.73
N PHE A 45 4.91 -19.06 -18.04
CA PHE A 45 5.14 -17.73 -17.47
C PHE A 45 3.96 -16.78 -17.71
N LEU A 46 3.45 -16.72 -18.95
CA LEU A 46 2.32 -15.87 -19.31
C LEU A 46 1.04 -16.30 -18.59
N ALA A 47 0.77 -17.61 -18.52
CA ALA A 47 -0.40 -18.13 -17.81
C ALA A 47 -0.36 -17.78 -16.31
N VAL A 48 0.80 -17.98 -15.65
CA VAL A 48 0.99 -17.64 -14.23
C VAL A 48 0.85 -16.13 -14.00
N ASN A 49 1.47 -15.29 -14.83
CA ASN A 49 1.35 -13.83 -14.70
C ASN A 49 -0.08 -13.34 -14.91
N ALA A 50 -0.80 -13.89 -15.89
CA ALA A 50 -2.19 -13.55 -16.13
C ALA A 50 -3.05 -13.82 -14.88
N VAL A 51 -2.87 -14.98 -14.25
CA VAL A 51 -3.57 -15.32 -13.00
C VAL A 51 -3.20 -14.36 -11.87
N LEU A 52 -1.91 -14.08 -11.67
CA LEU A 52 -1.45 -13.14 -10.65
C LEU A 52 -2.04 -11.74 -10.86
N ILE A 53 -2.05 -11.24 -12.10
CA ILE A 53 -2.61 -9.93 -12.45
C ILE A 53 -4.12 -9.89 -12.19
N LEU A 54 -4.85 -10.94 -12.54
CA LEU A 54 -6.30 -10.99 -12.30
C LEU A 54 -6.62 -10.96 -10.80
N ILE A 55 -5.90 -11.74 -9.98
CA ILE A 55 -6.04 -11.71 -8.52
C ILE A 55 -5.68 -10.33 -7.98
N TYR A 56 -4.60 -9.74 -8.48
CA TYR A 56 -4.14 -8.40 -8.09
C TYR A 56 -5.19 -7.34 -8.36
N LEU A 57 -5.74 -7.31 -9.58
CA LEU A 57 -6.77 -6.36 -9.99
C LEU A 57 -8.05 -6.53 -9.19
N LYS A 58 -8.45 -7.77 -8.87
CA LYS A 58 -9.59 -8.02 -7.98
C LYS A 58 -9.36 -7.39 -6.61
N LEU A 59 -8.23 -7.68 -5.96
CA LEU A 59 -7.91 -7.13 -4.64
C LEU A 59 -7.80 -5.60 -4.67
N LEU A 60 -7.21 -5.03 -5.73
CA LEU A 60 -7.01 -3.60 -5.86
C LEU A 60 -8.31 -2.86 -6.16
N VAL A 61 -9.04 -3.27 -7.20
CA VAL A 61 -10.17 -2.51 -7.75
C VAL A 61 -11.47 -2.77 -7.00
N ILE A 62 -11.63 -3.97 -6.45
CA ILE A 62 -12.85 -4.37 -5.73
C ILE A 62 -12.61 -4.23 -4.23
N ASP A 63 -11.78 -5.10 -3.65
CA ASP A 63 -11.65 -5.22 -2.19
C ASP A 63 -11.08 -3.95 -1.54
N LEU A 64 -10.00 -3.38 -2.09
CA LEU A 64 -9.38 -2.18 -1.53
C LEU A 64 -10.23 -0.92 -1.74
N ARG A 65 -10.97 -0.84 -2.85
CA ARG A 65 -11.85 0.30 -3.16
C ARG A 65 -13.01 0.40 -2.17
N GLU A 66 -13.56 -0.73 -1.74
CA GLU A 66 -14.61 -0.76 -0.72
C GLU A 66 -14.11 -0.24 0.62
N GLU A 67 -12.88 -0.58 0.99
CA GLU A 67 -12.26 -0.21 2.26
C GLU A 67 -11.68 1.22 2.25
N VAL A 68 -11.20 1.72 1.12
CA VAL A 68 -10.61 3.06 0.94
C VAL A 68 -11.50 3.90 0.01
N LYS A 69 -12.60 4.45 0.55
CA LYS A 69 -13.53 5.26 -0.26
C LYS A 69 -12.92 6.60 -0.68
N GLU A 70 -12.33 7.34 0.27
CA GLU A 70 -11.71 8.64 0.00
C GLU A 70 -10.26 8.48 -0.45
N GLY A 71 -9.92 9.06 -1.61
CA GLY A 71 -8.54 9.05 -2.11
C GLY A 71 -8.10 7.73 -2.73
N PHE A 72 -9.04 6.82 -3.06
CA PHE A 72 -8.74 5.54 -3.70
C PHE A 72 -7.81 5.67 -4.91
N SER A 73 -8.06 6.63 -5.81
CA SER A 73 -7.24 6.82 -7.02
C SER A 73 -5.77 7.07 -6.70
N ARG A 74 -5.49 7.89 -5.69
CA ARG A 74 -4.14 8.16 -5.20
C ARG A 74 -3.52 6.92 -4.55
N TYR A 75 -4.33 6.17 -3.81
CA TYR A 75 -3.91 4.92 -3.18
C TYR A 75 -3.56 3.87 -4.25
N ALA A 76 -4.41 3.72 -5.25
CA ALA A 76 -4.27 2.76 -6.34
C ALA A 76 -3.09 3.09 -7.26
N LEU A 77 -2.78 4.38 -7.47
CA LEU A 77 -1.62 4.81 -8.26
C LEU A 77 -0.33 4.14 -7.78
N PHE A 78 -0.10 4.11 -6.46
CA PHE A 78 1.08 3.46 -5.89
C PHE A 78 1.15 1.96 -6.23
N PHE A 79 0.01 1.28 -6.14
CA PHE A 79 -0.10 -0.15 -6.44
C PHE A 79 -0.11 -0.46 -7.94
N ILE A 80 -0.35 0.50 -8.82
CA ILE A 80 -0.26 0.28 -10.26
C ILE A 80 1.18 0.41 -10.75
N VAL A 81 1.90 1.43 -10.28
CA VAL A 81 3.24 1.76 -10.81
C VAL A 81 4.23 0.61 -10.65
N LEU A 82 4.29 -0.03 -9.47
CA LEU A 82 5.27 -1.09 -9.20
C LEU A 82 5.07 -2.35 -10.07
N PRO A 83 3.87 -2.98 -10.12
CA PRO A 83 3.59 -4.07 -11.07
C PRO A 83 3.85 -3.68 -12.52
N THR A 84 3.44 -2.47 -12.94
CA THR A 84 3.68 -2.01 -14.31
C THR A 84 5.18 -1.94 -14.61
N ALA A 85 5.99 -1.40 -13.70
CA ALA A 85 7.44 -1.34 -13.85
C ALA A 85 8.05 -2.74 -13.97
N ILE A 86 7.58 -3.72 -13.19
CA ILE A 86 7.99 -5.14 -13.30
C ILE A 86 7.66 -5.69 -14.70
N GLN A 87 6.45 -5.49 -15.20
CA GLN A 87 6.05 -6.02 -16.52
C GLN A 87 6.80 -5.33 -17.67
N VAL A 88 6.98 -4.01 -17.59
CA VAL A 88 7.82 -3.25 -18.54
C VAL A 88 9.26 -3.73 -18.51
N SER A 89 9.78 -4.09 -17.34
CA SER A 89 11.13 -4.64 -17.20
C SER A 89 11.31 -5.97 -17.94
N TRP A 90 10.29 -6.85 -17.87
CA TRP A 90 10.30 -8.12 -18.59
C TRP A 90 10.25 -7.91 -20.11
N ILE A 91 9.37 -7.02 -20.58
CA ILE A 91 9.30 -6.64 -22.01
C ILE A 91 10.65 -6.07 -22.48
N GLY A 92 11.30 -5.24 -21.67
CA GLY A 92 12.63 -4.71 -21.98
C GLY A 92 13.68 -5.82 -22.12
N GLN A 93 13.64 -6.85 -21.27
CA GLN A 93 14.57 -7.99 -21.38
C GLN A 93 14.35 -8.82 -22.64
N SER A 94 13.10 -8.98 -23.10
CA SER A 94 12.80 -9.81 -24.27
C SER A 94 13.13 -9.12 -25.59
N ILE A 95 13.07 -7.79 -25.64
CA ILE A 95 13.31 -7.01 -26.87
C ILE A 95 14.78 -6.55 -26.98
N ILE A 96 15.41 -6.18 -25.88
CA ILE A 96 16.76 -5.57 -25.89
C ILE A 96 17.83 -6.66 -25.85
N SER A 97 18.45 -6.94 -26.99
CA SER A 97 19.54 -7.93 -27.11
C SER A 97 20.86 -7.44 -26.52
N ASP A 98 21.22 -6.17 -26.74
CA ASP A 98 22.49 -5.59 -26.29
C ASP A 98 22.53 -5.36 -24.76
N THR A 99 23.62 -5.81 -24.13
CA THR A 99 23.81 -5.75 -22.67
C THR A 99 23.93 -4.32 -22.15
N ILE A 100 24.63 -3.43 -22.87
CA ILE A 100 24.84 -2.05 -22.43
C ILE A 100 23.51 -1.28 -22.46
N THR A 101 22.76 -1.42 -23.55
CA THR A 101 21.43 -0.83 -23.72
C THR A 101 20.46 -1.37 -22.68
N ARG A 102 20.53 -2.67 -22.37
CA ARG A 102 19.70 -3.29 -21.34
C ARG A 102 20.00 -2.73 -19.95
N LEU A 103 21.28 -2.59 -19.60
CA LEU A 103 21.69 -1.96 -18.34
C LEU A 103 21.20 -0.52 -18.24
N ALA A 104 21.38 0.27 -19.30
CA ALA A 104 20.89 1.65 -19.35
C ALA A 104 19.37 1.74 -19.17
N PHE A 105 18.60 0.85 -19.82
CA PHE A 105 17.15 0.75 -19.67
C PHE A 105 16.75 0.46 -18.22
N PHE A 106 17.39 -0.53 -17.58
CA PHE A 106 17.14 -0.85 -16.17
C PHE A 106 17.49 0.31 -15.23
N SER A 107 18.61 1.00 -15.47
CA SER A 107 19.00 2.17 -14.69
C SER A 107 17.96 3.29 -14.78
N VAL A 108 17.45 3.58 -15.98
CA VAL A 108 16.38 4.58 -16.18
C VAL A 108 15.10 4.17 -15.46
N LEU A 109 14.72 2.89 -15.51
CA LEU A 109 13.53 2.38 -14.85
C LEU A 109 13.64 2.49 -13.31
N ILE A 110 14.79 2.12 -12.74
CA ILE A 110 15.07 2.28 -11.30
C ILE A 110 15.05 3.76 -10.91
N PHE A 111 15.71 4.62 -11.69
CA PHE A 111 15.70 6.06 -11.43
C PHE A 111 14.29 6.65 -11.49
N GLY A 112 13.50 6.26 -12.49
CA GLY A 112 12.09 6.64 -12.62
C GLY A 112 11.24 6.22 -11.42
N LEU A 113 11.45 4.99 -10.90
CA LEU A 113 10.80 4.54 -9.68
C LEU A 113 11.20 5.38 -8.46
N LEU A 114 12.49 5.69 -8.30
CA LEU A 114 12.97 6.56 -7.21
C LEU A 114 12.33 7.96 -7.28
N VAL A 115 12.32 8.57 -8.46
CA VAL A 115 11.65 9.86 -8.70
C VAL A 115 10.16 9.77 -8.37
N PHE A 116 9.48 8.70 -8.82
CA PHE A 116 8.08 8.47 -8.48
C PHE A 116 7.85 8.39 -6.97
N PHE A 117 8.67 7.65 -6.21
CA PHE A 117 8.54 7.57 -4.76
C PHE A 117 8.70 8.94 -4.08
N VAL A 118 9.65 9.74 -4.54
CA VAL A 118 9.86 11.10 -4.02
C VAL A 118 8.66 11.99 -4.34
N LEU A 119 8.20 12.01 -5.60
CA LEU A 119 7.04 12.80 -6.01
C LEU A 119 5.76 12.36 -5.28
N PHE A 120 5.55 11.06 -5.13
CA PHE A 120 4.42 10.52 -4.37
C PHE A 120 4.44 11.01 -2.93
N LYS A 121 5.61 10.96 -2.27
CA LYS A 121 5.77 11.47 -0.90
C LYS A 121 5.53 12.98 -0.79
N LEU A 122 5.91 13.76 -1.80
CA LEU A 122 5.77 15.23 -1.76
C LEU A 122 4.34 15.70 -2.09
N PHE A 123 3.69 15.09 -3.08
CA PHE A 123 2.45 15.61 -3.65
C PHE A 123 1.20 14.81 -3.28
N VAL A 124 1.34 13.53 -2.93
CA VAL A 124 0.21 12.62 -2.71
C VAL A 124 -0.03 12.38 -1.23
N VAL A 125 1.06 12.25 -0.46
CA VAL A 125 1.00 11.96 0.98
C VAL A 125 0.43 13.15 1.75
N ARG A 126 -0.55 12.88 2.62
CA ARG A 126 -1.24 13.83 3.49
C ARG A 126 -0.69 13.81 4.92
N ASN A 127 -1.06 14.83 5.69
CA ASN A 127 -0.58 15.07 7.07
C ASN A 127 -1.61 14.63 8.11
N TYR A 128 -2.56 13.77 7.71
CA TYR A 128 -3.62 13.30 8.57
C TYR A 128 -4.02 11.88 8.19
N THR A 129 -4.54 11.14 9.15
CA THR A 129 -5.16 9.82 8.98
C THR A 129 -6.55 9.81 9.61
N TYR A 130 -7.25 8.69 9.52
CA TYR A 130 -8.51 8.46 10.22
C TYR A 130 -8.35 7.33 11.22
N GLY A 131 -9.00 7.47 12.37
CA GLY A 131 -9.03 6.43 13.40
C GLY A 131 -10.35 6.38 14.14
N LYS A 132 -10.56 5.30 14.88
CA LYS A 132 -11.72 5.09 15.75
C LYS A 132 -11.33 5.40 17.19
N VAL A 133 -12.14 6.21 17.88
CA VAL A 133 -11.93 6.50 19.31
C VAL A 133 -12.25 5.26 20.14
N LEU A 134 -11.29 4.78 20.93
CA LEU A 134 -11.47 3.69 21.90
C LEU A 134 -11.80 4.23 23.29
N LEU A 135 -11.08 5.25 23.73
CA LEU A 135 -11.25 5.92 25.02
C LEU A 135 -11.01 7.41 24.81
N SER A 136 -11.73 8.26 25.54
CA SER A 136 -11.48 9.71 25.52
C SER A 136 -11.74 10.32 26.88
N ASP A 137 -10.80 11.16 27.29
CA ASP A 137 -10.93 12.12 28.38
C ASP A 137 -11.03 13.55 27.79
N SER A 138 -10.98 14.55 28.65
CA SER A 138 -11.04 15.98 28.34
C SER A 138 -9.87 16.50 27.49
N GLU A 139 -8.66 15.96 27.70
CA GLU A 139 -7.43 16.40 27.02
C GLU A 139 -6.79 15.35 26.11
N MET A 140 -7.11 14.07 26.33
CA MET A 140 -6.44 12.94 25.68
C MET A 140 -7.44 11.91 25.19
N ALA A 141 -7.14 11.25 24.08
CA ALA A 141 -7.93 10.15 23.54
C ALA A 141 -7.03 9.00 23.09
N VAL A 142 -7.48 7.78 23.33
CA VAL A 142 -6.90 6.58 22.73
C VAL A 142 -7.65 6.31 21.43
N VAL A 143 -6.92 6.30 20.33
CA VAL A 143 -7.46 6.08 18.98
C VAL A 143 -6.81 4.86 18.34
N GLU A 144 -7.63 4.07 17.66
CA GLU A 144 -7.19 2.96 16.83
C GLU A 144 -7.18 3.41 15.37
N THR A 145 -6.03 3.30 14.72
CA THR A 145 -5.85 3.68 13.32
C THR A 145 -5.49 2.45 12.50
N ASP A 146 -6.02 2.38 11.28
CA ASP A 146 -5.58 1.39 10.31
C ASP A 146 -4.32 1.86 9.59
N TYR A 147 -3.65 0.94 8.90
CA TYR A 147 -2.60 1.32 7.96
C TYR A 147 -3.16 2.25 6.88
N ASP A 148 -2.49 3.37 6.66
CA ASP A 148 -2.86 4.34 5.63
C ASP A 148 -1.63 4.80 4.86
N LEU A 149 -1.49 4.27 3.64
CA LEU A 149 -0.44 4.63 2.70
C LEU A 149 -0.39 6.13 2.43
N LEU A 150 -1.55 6.79 2.36
CA LEU A 150 -1.60 8.22 2.05
C LEU A 150 -1.11 9.07 3.21
N SER A 151 -1.12 8.58 4.45
CA SER A 151 -0.50 9.28 5.57
C SER A 151 0.86 8.71 5.96
N LEU A 152 1.27 7.58 5.36
CA LEU A 152 2.43 6.77 5.78
C LEU A 152 2.40 6.47 7.29
N SER A 153 1.20 6.38 7.87
CA SER A 153 0.99 6.04 9.27
C SER A 153 0.90 4.53 9.41
N ASN A 154 1.67 3.98 10.33
CA ASN A 154 1.48 2.59 10.74
C ASN A 154 0.14 2.47 11.48
N GLY A 155 -0.58 1.38 11.21
CA GLY A 155 -1.79 1.05 11.97
C GLY A 155 -1.44 0.64 13.40
N GLY A 156 -2.37 0.85 14.33
CA GLY A 156 -2.19 0.55 15.74
C GLY A 156 -3.00 1.48 16.65
N ARG A 157 -2.76 1.34 17.96
CA ARG A 157 -3.38 2.16 18.99
C ARG A 157 -2.43 3.27 19.43
N PHE A 158 -2.93 4.49 19.44
CA PHE A 158 -2.16 5.68 19.75
C PHE A 158 -2.89 6.53 20.79
N ILE A 159 -2.12 7.13 21.69
CA ILE A 159 -2.62 8.17 22.58
C ILE A 159 -2.38 9.51 21.86
N VAL A 160 -3.46 10.27 21.68
CA VAL A 160 -3.45 11.54 20.95
C VAL A 160 -4.13 12.62 21.77
N GLU A 161 -3.71 13.86 21.57
CA GLU A 161 -4.36 15.02 22.15
C GLU A 161 -5.77 15.19 21.59
N SER A 162 -6.71 15.55 22.45
CA SER A 162 -8.10 15.81 22.10
C SER A 162 -8.56 17.14 22.67
N LYS A 163 -9.29 17.92 21.89
CA LYS A 163 -10.01 19.10 22.39
C LYS A 163 -11.38 18.66 22.90
N GLY A 164 -11.45 18.31 24.17
CA GLY A 164 -12.67 17.84 24.82
C GLY A 164 -12.93 16.35 24.59
N LYS A 165 -13.96 15.85 25.28
CA LYS A 165 -14.31 14.43 25.28
C LYS A 165 -14.94 14.02 23.96
N GLN A 166 -14.28 13.12 23.23
CA GLN A 166 -14.78 12.55 21.99
C GLN A 166 -15.68 11.34 22.26
N PRO A 167 -16.76 11.15 21.48
CA PRO A 167 -17.62 9.99 21.62
C PRO A 167 -16.87 8.72 21.22
N VAL A 168 -16.85 7.75 22.14
CA VAL A 168 -16.26 6.43 21.93
C VAL A 168 -16.92 5.73 20.75
N GLY A 169 -16.12 5.09 19.91
CA GLY A 169 -16.55 4.40 18.70
C GLY A 169 -16.68 5.28 17.46
N LYS A 170 -16.58 6.61 17.58
CA LYS A 170 -16.66 7.53 16.43
C LYS A 170 -15.35 7.52 15.63
N LYS A 171 -15.49 7.64 14.31
CA LYS A 171 -14.37 7.87 13.40
C LYS A 171 -13.98 9.35 13.42
N VAL A 172 -12.73 9.62 13.72
CA VAL A 172 -12.15 10.97 13.85
C VAL A 172 -10.97 11.14 12.90
N LYS A 173 -10.71 12.39 12.51
CA LYS A 173 -9.54 12.77 11.73
C LYS A 173 -8.40 13.07 12.70
N ILE A 174 -7.22 12.54 12.42
CA ILE A 174 -6.08 12.62 13.33
C ILE A 174 -4.90 13.20 12.56
N LYS A 175 -4.31 14.27 13.07
CA LYS A 175 -3.09 14.87 12.55
C LYS A 175 -1.94 13.89 12.72
N VAL A 176 -1.14 13.75 11.67
CA VAL A 176 0.07 12.91 11.64
C VAL A 176 1.26 13.84 11.46
N GLU A 177 2.16 13.83 12.43
CA GLU A 177 3.38 14.64 12.39
C GLU A 177 4.58 13.84 11.92
N ASN A 178 5.41 14.49 11.11
CA ASN A 178 6.71 13.99 10.69
C ASN A 178 7.71 14.19 11.83
N ARG A 179 8.19 13.11 12.46
CA ARG A 179 9.38 13.15 13.31
C ARG A 179 10.52 12.38 12.65
N PHE A 180 11.49 13.08 12.06
CA PHE A 180 12.73 12.59 11.42
C PHE A 180 12.60 11.34 10.53
N PHE A 181 12.26 10.17 11.09
CA PHE A 181 12.09 8.88 10.40
C PHE A 181 10.71 8.21 10.60
N THR A 182 9.85 8.77 11.44
CA THR A 182 8.53 8.18 11.77
C THR A 182 7.41 9.18 11.64
N ARG A 183 6.26 8.69 11.19
CA ARG A 183 5.01 9.44 11.15
C ARG A 183 4.08 8.89 12.22
N LYS A 184 3.76 9.72 13.21
CA LYS A 184 2.94 9.32 14.36
C LYS A 184 1.67 10.16 14.42
N PRO A 185 0.51 9.55 14.68
CA PRO A 185 -0.70 10.28 15.05
C PRO A 185 -0.45 11.08 16.33
N THR A 186 -0.83 12.36 16.36
CA THR A 186 -0.56 13.26 17.50
C THR A 186 -1.81 13.89 18.09
N GLN A 187 -2.75 14.33 17.26
CA GLN A 187 -3.88 15.15 17.71
C GLN A 187 -5.14 14.89 16.90
N ILE A 188 -6.30 14.85 17.55
CA ILE A 188 -7.61 14.84 16.88
C ILE A 188 -7.92 16.24 16.33
N ILE A 189 -8.29 16.31 15.05
CA ILE A 189 -8.61 17.54 14.31
C ILE A 189 -10.02 17.52 13.73
#